data_AF-A0A1Y2TTD7-F1
#
_entry.id   AF-A0A1Y2TTD7-F1
#
_cell.length_a   1.000
_cell.length_b   1.000
_cell.length_c   1.000
_cell.angle_alpha   90.00
_cell.angle_beta   90.00
_cell.angle_gamma   90.00
#
_symmetry.space_group_name_H-M   'P 1'
#
loop_
_entity.id
_entity.type
_entity.pdbx_description
1 polymer ?
#
loop_
_entity_poly.entity_id
_entity_poly.type
_entity_poly.pdbx_seq_one_letter_code
_entity_poly.pdbx_strand_id
1 'polypeptide(L)'
;MATETTTPTAPKAGPPPPPPPTSIPVQKPTFHTYESTNTPLCIDTIKSKIPHKPIRTAFAIYPRVPSAHKAAPSPLSSYHAQQIRRLDRTGARTALFSKRNPDAAKPGDVLQITTRKGGGEPFAGVCLSIRRAGVDTAVLLRNHVAKVPVEMWYKIYSPNVLGIEIVWRRPKRARRARLTYMRKPKHDMGNVDHLVEAWRRTRNVFTSKRKGERARRRALRGGDGEGLMGCRDELGDTGGERGRGWSEQGNGITFPLILVERSDGFTCTKPYAFSRCVPYEYSLPRPITSGLDECDLERSSSILIGLFALDL
;
A
#
# COMPACT_ATOMS: atom_id res chain seq x y z
N MET A 1 -5.21 -6.64 60.17
CA MET A 1 -6.29 -7.16 59.32
C MET A 1 -5.64 -7.80 58.11
N ALA A 2 -5.64 -9.13 58.09
CA ALA A 2 -5.14 -9.96 56.99
C ALA A 2 -6.17 -10.00 55.84
N THR A 3 -5.78 -10.66 54.74
CA THR A 3 -6.59 -11.15 53.59
C THR A 3 -6.77 -10.13 52.44
N GLU A 4 -6.64 -10.46 51.14
CA GLU A 4 -6.43 -11.72 50.42
C GLU A 4 -6.02 -11.42 48.96
N THR A 5 -5.03 -12.16 48.43
CA THR A 5 -4.64 -12.17 47.02
C THR A 5 -5.52 -13.19 46.27
N THR A 6 -6.37 -12.71 45.35
CA THR A 6 -7.23 -13.57 44.53
C THR A 6 -6.51 -14.02 43.25
N THR A 7 -6.24 -15.32 43.17
CA THR A 7 -5.76 -16.03 41.98
C THR A 7 -6.92 -16.27 40.99
N PRO A 8 -6.78 -15.95 39.68
CA PRO A 8 -7.78 -16.36 38.71
C PRO A 8 -7.59 -17.84 38.29
N THR A 9 -8.61 -18.64 38.59
CA THR A 9 -8.80 -20.03 38.18
C THR A 9 -8.91 -20.16 36.66
N ALA A 10 -8.06 -21.00 36.06
CA ALA A 10 -8.10 -21.35 34.65
C ALA A 10 -9.24 -22.35 34.34
N PRO A 11 -9.93 -22.23 33.19
CA PRO A 11 -10.99 -23.16 32.80
C PRO A 11 -10.45 -24.55 32.41
N LYS A 12 -11.08 -25.61 32.93
CA LYS A 12 -10.82 -27.01 32.57
C LYS A 12 -11.13 -27.25 31.09
N ALA A 13 -10.09 -27.48 30.29
CA ALA A 13 -10.21 -27.99 28.93
C ALA A 13 -10.53 -29.49 28.96
N GLY A 14 -11.48 -29.93 28.13
CA GLY A 14 -11.82 -31.35 27.96
C GLY A 14 -10.66 -32.18 27.37
N PRO A 15 -10.76 -33.51 27.42
CA PRO A 15 -9.69 -34.41 27.01
C PRO A 15 -9.35 -34.24 25.51
N PRO A 16 -8.05 -34.20 25.15
CA PRO A 16 -7.63 -34.04 23.76
C PRO A 16 -7.94 -35.30 22.93
N PRO A 17 -8.24 -35.16 21.63
CA PRO A 17 -8.43 -36.31 20.73
C PRO A 17 -7.12 -37.10 20.58
N PRO A 18 -7.20 -38.42 20.35
CA PRO A 18 -6.02 -39.28 20.24
C PRO A 18 -5.15 -38.89 19.02
N PRO A 19 -3.81 -38.94 19.16
CA PRO A 19 -2.92 -38.65 18.05
C PRO A 19 -3.02 -39.72 16.96
N PRO A 20 -2.84 -39.35 15.66
CA PRO A 20 -2.77 -40.32 14.58
C PRO A 20 -1.51 -41.20 14.72
N PRO A 21 -1.55 -42.47 14.27
CA PRO A 21 -0.38 -43.35 14.34
C PRO A 21 0.69 -42.91 13.33
N THR A 22 1.69 -42.18 13.80
CA THR A 22 2.92 -41.88 13.03
C THR A 22 3.94 -42.98 13.26
N SER A 23 3.83 -44.10 12.54
CA SER A 23 4.95 -45.04 12.41
C SER A 23 5.90 -44.52 11.32
N ILE A 24 6.75 -43.56 11.67
CA ILE A 24 7.93 -43.26 10.88
C ILE A 24 9.01 -44.25 11.32
N PRO A 25 9.49 -45.16 10.44
CA PRO A 25 10.57 -46.06 10.81
C PRO A 25 11.82 -45.24 11.12
N VAL A 26 12.30 -45.35 12.36
CA VAL A 26 13.58 -44.82 12.81
C VAL A 26 14.67 -45.53 12.01
N GLN A 27 15.23 -44.85 11.00
CA GLN A 27 16.45 -45.31 10.35
C GLN A 27 17.59 -45.18 11.36
N LYS A 28 18.13 -46.32 11.80
CA LYS A 28 19.38 -46.33 12.59
C LYS A 28 20.46 -45.68 11.73
N PRO A 29 21.25 -44.72 12.25
CA PRO A 29 22.33 -44.15 11.48
C PRO A 29 23.39 -45.24 11.25
N THR A 30 23.55 -45.63 9.99
CA THR A 30 24.65 -46.49 9.55
C THR A 30 25.93 -45.66 9.63
N PHE A 31 26.82 -45.99 10.57
CA PHE A 31 28.16 -45.43 10.59
C PHE A 31 28.92 -45.96 9.38
N HIS A 32 29.31 -45.06 8.47
CA HIS A 32 30.23 -45.39 7.38
C HIS A 32 31.65 -45.38 7.92
N THR A 33 32.20 -46.56 8.22
CA THR A 33 33.64 -46.76 8.31
C THR A 33 34.20 -46.69 6.89
N TYR A 34 35.05 -45.70 6.62
CA TYR A 34 35.83 -45.65 5.39
C TYR A 34 37.00 -46.64 5.53
N GLU A 35 36.98 -47.72 4.75
CA GLU A 35 38.17 -48.56 4.58
C GLU A 35 39.04 -47.90 3.52
N SER A 36 40.14 -47.28 3.97
CA SER A 36 41.20 -46.73 3.14
C SER A 36 42.00 -47.87 2.51
N THR A 37 41.79 -48.14 1.22
CA THR A 37 42.60 -49.10 0.47
C THR A 37 43.96 -48.51 0.08
N ASN A 38 45.01 -49.12 0.63
CA ASN A 38 46.32 -49.42 0.01
C ASN A 38 47.33 -48.29 -0.28
N THR A 39 48.20 -48.03 0.69
CA THR A 39 49.65 -47.88 0.48
C THR A 39 50.42 -48.62 1.58
N PRO A 40 51.50 -49.39 1.28
CA PRO A 40 52.25 -50.11 2.29
C PRO A 40 53.49 -49.30 2.69
N LEU A 41 53.43 -48.60 3.82
CA LEU A 41 54.63 -48.22 4.57
C LEU A 41 54.38 -48.48 6.05
N CYS A 42 55.27 -49.27 6.62
CA CYS A 42 55.32 -49.78 7.98
C CYS A 42 55.09 -48.70 9.05
N ILE A 43 54.06 -48.89 9.85
CA ILE A 43 53.96 -48.31 11.19
C ILE A 43 53.59 -49.45 12.12
N ASP A 44 54.59 -49.95 12.87
CA ASP A 44 54.41 -50.92 13.93
C ASP A 44 53.40 -50.39 14.95
N THR A 45 52.17 -50.86 14.81
CA THR A 45 51.07 -50.44 15.66
C THR A 45 51.16 -51.25 16.95
N ILE A 46 51.67 -50.62 18.00
CA ILE A 46 51.53 -51.11 19.38
C ILE A 46 50.02 -51.26 19.63
N LYS A 47 49.51 -52.50 19.57
CA LYS A 47 48.14 -52.84 19.98
C LYS A 47 48.01 -52.53 21.47
N SER A 48 47.47 -51.36 21.81
CA SER A 48 47.09 -51.05 23.17
C SER A 48 45.99 -52.02 23.61
N LYS A 49 46.34 -52.96 24.50
CA LYS A 49 45.39 -53.91 25.13
C LYS A 49 44.57 -53.21 26.23
N ILE A 50 44.15 -51.97 26.01
CA ILE A 50 43.25 -51.29 26.95
C ILE A 50 41.84 -51.64 26.48
N PRO A 51 41.03 -52.38 27.27
CA PRO A 51 39.66 -52.67 26.89
C PRO A 51 38.92 -51.33 26.72
N HIS A 52 38.53 -51.02 25.48
CA HIS A 52 37.72 -49.85 25.16
C HIS A 52 36.36 -50.01 25.84
N LYS A 53 36.26 -49.59 27.11
CA LYS A 53 34.96 -49.47 27.78
C LYS A 53 34.20 -48.41 26.98
N PRO A 54 33.08 -48.74 26.32
CA PRO A 54 32.32 -47.75 25.60
C PRO A 54 31.88 -46.69 26.60
N ILE A 55 32.34 -45.47 26.40
CA ILE A 55 31.95 -44.32 27.21
C ILE A 55 30.42 -44.27 27.17
N ARG A 56 29.77 -44.46 28.32
CA ARG A 56 28.31 -44.32 28.46
C ARG A 56 27.95 -42.84 28.41
N THR A 57 28.03 -42.24 27.24
CA THR A 57 27.45 -40.90 26.98
C THR A 57 26.18 -41.06 26.18
N ALA A 58 25.18 -41.73 26.78
CA ALA A 58 23.81 -41.65 26.30
C ALA A 58 23.23 -40.28 26.70
N PHE A 59 23.81 -39.19 26.19
CA PHE A 59 23.24 -37.86 26.32
C PHE A 59 22.12 -37.72 25.28
N ALA A 60 20.90 -37.47 25.74
CA ALA A 60 19.77 -37.24 24.85
C ALA A 60 19.95 -35.92 24.10
N ILE A 61 20.26 -35.99 22.79
CA ILE A 61 20.26 -34.82 21.92
C ILE A 61 18.82 -34.55 21.49
N TYR A 62 18.17 -33.60 22.14
CA TYR A 62 16.82 -33.18 21.75
C TYR A 62 16.83 -32.48 20.39
N PRO A 63 15.81 -32.70 19.54
CA PRO A 63 15.71 -31.99 18.27
C PRO A 63 15.60 -30.48 18.52
N ARG A 64 16.24 -29.69 17.65
CA ARG A 64 16.10 -28.23 17.70
C ARG A 64 14.65 -27.84 17.40
N VAL A 65 14.12 -26.93 18.20
CA VAL A 65 12.84 -26.26 17.94
C VAL A 65 12.86 -25.68 16.51
N PRO A 66 11.79 -25.82 15.71
CA PRO A 66 11.77 -25.30 14.35
C PRO A 66 12.05 -23.79 14.34
N SER A 67 12.96 -23.35 13.46
CA SER A 67 13.32 -21.94 13.38
C SER A 67 12.18 -21.10 12.80
N ALA A 68 11.93 -19.93 13.39
CA ALA A 68 10.91 -19.00 12.91
C ALA A 68 11.11 -18.58 11.43
N HIS A 69 12.36 -18.60 10.96
CA HIS A 69 12.71 -18.33 9.57
C HIS A 69 12.13 -19.36 8.59
N LYS A 70 11.95 -20.63 9.00
CA LYS A 70 11.25 -21.63 8.17
C LYS A 70 9.78 -21.27 7.98
N ALA A 71 9.14 -20.69 8.99
CA ALA A 71 7.74 -20.28 8.93
C ALA A 71 7.54 -18.99 8.12
N ALA A 72 8.46 -18.03 8.23
CA ALA A 72 8.41 -16.77 7.50
C ALA A 72 9.78 -16.42 6.90
N PRO A 73 10.06 -16.83 5.65
CA PRO A 73 11.35 -16.56 5.00
C PRO A 73 11.64 -15.06 4.78
N SER A 74 10.62 -14.19 4.66
CA SER A 74 10.79 -12.74 4.50
C SER A 74 9.92 -11.95 5.49
N PRO A 75 10.30 -11.91 6.78
CA PRO A 75 9.45 -11.35 7.84
C PRO A 75 9.18 -9.85 7.67
N LEU A 76 10.09 -9.10 7.02
CA LEU A 76 9.90 -7.68 6.78
C LEU A 76 8.80 -7.39 5.75
N SER A 77 8.67 -8.22 4.72
CA SER A 77 7.66 -8.04 3.68
C SER A 77 6.26 -8.32 4.23
N SER A 78 6.12 -9.38 5.02
CA SER A 78 4.88 -9.73 5.72
C SER A 78 4.52 -8.66 6.76
N TYR A 79 5.51 -8.14 7.49
CA TYR A 79 5.30 -7.03 8.43
C TYR A 79 4.80 -5.77 7.73
N HIS A 80 5.42 -5.34 6.62
CA HIS A 80 4.91 -4.18 5.87
C HIS A 80 3.49 -4.39 5.38
N ALA A 81 3.15 -5.58 4.87
CA ALA A 81 1.78 -5.90 4.46
C ALA A 81 0.79 -5.83 5.64
N GLN A 82 1.19 -6.33 6.82
CA GLN A 82 0.39 -6.24 8.04
C GLN A 82 0.15 -4.80 8.48
N GLN A 83 1.19 -3.95 8.48
CA GLN A 83 1.08 -2.55 8.85
C GLN A 83 0.22 -1.75 7.86
N ILE A 84 0.40 -1.98 6.55
CA ILE A 84 -0.44 -1.33 5.53
C ILE A 84 -1.91 -1.71 5.71
N ARG A 85 -2.23 -2.99 5.96
CA ARG A 85 -3.61 -3.43 6.25
C ARG A 85 -4.20 -2.78 7.50
N ARG A 86 -3.37 -2.45 8.49
CA ARG A 86 -3.79 -1.75 9.71
C ARG A 86 -4.03 -0.25 9.47
N LEU A 87 -3.12 0.42 8.76
CA LEU A 87 -3.13 1.87 8.55
C LEU A 87 -4.05 2.31 7.41
N ASP A 88 -4.27 1.46 6.40
CA ASP A 88 -5.16 1.69 5.27
C ASP A 88 -6.14 0.51 5.15
N ARG A 89 -7.19 0.52 5.98
CA ARG A 89 -8.21 -0.53 6.00
C ARG A 89 -8.95 -0.63 4.66
N THR A 90 -9.20 0.51 4.02
CA THR A 90 -9.93 0.60 2.74
C THR A 90 -9.04 0.25 1.55
N GLY A 91 -7.72 0.39 1.68
CA GLY A 91 -6.78 0.25 0.56
C GLY A 91 -6.81 1.43 -0.42
N ALA A 92 -7.52 2.52 -0.08
CA ALA A 92 -7.72 3.66 -0.95
C ALA A 92 -6.41 4.43 -1.19
N ARG A 93 -5.56 4.55 -0.16
CA ARG A 93 -4.25 5.23 -0.28
C ARG A 93 -3.29 4.36 -1.07
N THR A 94 -3.29 3.05 -0.83
CA THR A 94 -2.49 2.10 -1.63
C THR A 94 -2.89 2.14 -3.10
N ALA A 95 -4.20 2.18 -3.40
CA ALA A 95 -4.71 2.26 -4.76
C ALA A 95 -4.32 3.59 -5.45
N LEU A 96 -4.44 4.72 -4.75
CA LEU A 96 -4.09 6.04 -5.28
C LEU A 96 -2.62 6.12 -5.72
N PHE A 97 -1.73 5.42 -5.03
CA PHE A 97 -0.31 5.40 -5.35
C PHE A 97 0.15 4.10 -6.00
N SER A 98 -0.71 3.18 -6.43
CA SER A 98 -0.25 1.93 -7.04
C SER A 98 0.30 2.19 -8.46
N LYS A 99 1.33 1.45 -8.91
CA LYS A 99 1.81 1.58 -10.31
C LYS A 99 0.87 0.94 -11.32
N ARG A 100 0.05 -0.01 -10.86
CA ARG A 100 -0.86 -0.80 -11.70
C ARG A 100 -2.09 -0.02 -12.11
N ASN A 101 -2.50 0.95 -11.29
CA ASN A 101 -3.69 1.76 -11.56
C ASN A 101 -3.35 2.89 -12.55
N PRO A 102 -4.10 3.02 -13.66
CA PRO A 102 -3.88 4.11 -14.62
C PRO A 102 -4.21 5.48 -14.02
N ASP A 103 -5.18 5.51 -13.10
CA ASP A 103 -5.66 6.67 -12.35
C ASP A 103 -4.85 6.99 -11.09
N ALA A 104 -3.75 6.29 -10.86
CA ALA A 104 -2.85 6.61 -9.77
C ALA A 104 -2.25 8.02 -9.93
N ALA A 105 -1.94 8.65 -8.81
CA ALA A 105 -1.21 9.90 -8.76
C ALA A 105 0.19 9.74 -9.38
N LYS A 106 0.54 10.65 -10.29
CA LYS A 106 1.82 10.65 -11.01
C LYS A 106 2.64 11.87 -10.62
N PRO A 107 3.98 11.79 -10.76
CA PRO A 107 4.81 12.98 -10.60
C PRO A 107 4.42 14.04 -11.62
N GLY A 108 4.24 15.27 -11.15
CA GLY A 108 3.75 16.42 -11.91
C GLY A 108 2.27 16.72 -11.74
N ASP A 109 1.51 15.86 -11.06
CA ASP A 109 0.14 16.17 -10.66
C ASP A 109 0.14 17.08 -9.43
N VAL A 110 -0.93 17.88 -9.28
CA VAL A 110 -1.16 18.68 -8.08
C VAL A 110 -2.00 17.87 -7.11
N LEU A 111 -1.45 17.69 -5.92
CA LEU A 111 -2.10 16.97 -4.83
C LEU A 111 -2.44 17.95 -3.71
N GLN A 112 -3.65 17.83 -3.17
CA GLN A 112 -4.04 18.46 -1.91
C GLN A 112 -4.05 17.39 -0.82
N ILE A 113 -3.30 17.64 0.25
CA ILE A 113 -3.18 16.75 1.40
C ILE A 113 -3.88 17.42 2.59
N THR A 114 -4.91 16.77 3.10
CA THR A 114 -5.63 17.21 4.29
C THR A 114 -5.01 16.53 5.51
N THR A 115 -4.54 17.33 6.47
CA THR A 115 -4.02 16.87 7.75
C THR A 115 -5.15 16.77 8.79
N ARG A 116 -4.93 16.00 9.86
CA ARG A 116 -5.87 15.88 10.97
C ARG A 116 -6.01 17.22 11.69
N LYS A 117 -7.20 17.49 12.25
CA LYS A 117 -7.54 18.69 13.04
C LYS A 117 -6.46 18.94 14.10
N GLY A 118 -5.57 19.90 13.83
CA GLY A 118 -4.32 20.15 14.57
C GLY A 118 -3.12 20.45 13.66
N GLY A 119 -3.19 20.06 12.38
CA GLY A 119 -2.11 20.22 11.40
C GLY A 119 -2.26 21.41 10.43
N GLY A 120 -3.04 22.44 10.78
CA GLY A 120 -3.20 23.65 9.97
C GLY A 120 -4.03 23.50 8.68
N GLU A 121 -3.90 24.46 7.77
CA GLU A 121 -4.55 24.44 6.44
C GLU A 121 -4.04 23.24 5.62
N PRO A 122 -4.90 22.54 4.86
CA PRO A 122 -4.47 21.51 3.92
C PRO A 122 -3.40 22.02 2.96
N PHE A 123 -2.32 21.26 2.83
CA PHE A 123 -1.23 21.64 1.94
C PHE A 123 -1.50 21.14 0.53
N ALA A 124 -1.52 22.06 -0.43
CA ALA A 124 -1.58 21.74 -1.84
C ALA A 124 -0.25 22.04 -2.52
N GLY A 125 0.16 21.18 -3.44
CA GLY A 125 1.39 21.38 -4.18
C GLY A 125 1.60 20.37 -5.29
N VAL A 126 2.58 20.65 -6.13
CA VAL A 126 2.99 19.76 -7.22
C VAL A 126 3.77 18.58 -6.65
N CYS A 127 3.42 17.37 -7.05
CA CYS A 127 4.15 16.18 -6.69
C CYS A 127 5.44 16.06 -7.50
N LEU A 128 6.59 16.32 -6.88
CA LEU A 128 7.90 16.19 -7.54
C LEU A 128 8.36 14.74 -7.59
N SER A 129 8.11 13.97 -6.52
CA SER A 129 8.57 12.59 -6.43
C SER A 129 7.73 11.75 -5.48
N ILE A 130 7.67 10.45 -5.76
CA ILE A 130 6.99 9.44 -4.94
C ILE A 130 8.04 8.39 -4.53
N ARG A 131 8.30 8.28 -3.23
CA ARG A 131 9.15 7.26 -2.62
C ARG A 131 8.29 6.04 -2.28
N ARG A 132 8.76 4.85 -2.68
CA ARG A 132 8.06 3.59 -2.45
C ARG A 132 8.92 2.69 -1.56
N ALA A 133 8.65 2.73 -0.25
CA ALA A 133 9.41 2.02 0.77
C ALA A 133 8.44 1.31 1.75
N GLY A 134 7.59 0.42 1.24
CA GLY A 134 6.62 -0.32 2.06
C GLY A 134 5.66 0.60 2.82
N VAL A 135 5.72 0.57 4.15
CA VAL A 135 4.93 1.42 5.06
C VAL A 135 5.39 2.88 5.07
N ASP A 136 6.63 3.16 4.68
CA ASP A 136 7.23 4.50 4.70
C ASP A 136 7.17 5.20 3.33
N THR A 137 6.26 4.74 2.46
CA THR A 137 5.93 5.42 1.20
C THR A 137 5.59 6.89 1.45
N ALA A 138 6.21 7.76 0.65
CA ALA A 138 6.13 9.20 0.87
C ALA A 138 6.04 9.97 -0.44
N VAL A 139 5.44 11.14 -0.40
CA VAL A 139 5.35 12.08 -1.52
C VAL A 139 6.07 13.38 -1.17
N LEU A 140 6.81 13.94 -2.11
CA LEU A 140 7.40 15.27 -1.99
C LEU A 140 6.54 16.24 -2.77
N LEU A 141 5.95 17.19 -2.05
CA LEU A 141 5.14 18.26 -2.62
C LEU A 141 5.92 19.57 -2.59
N ARG A 142 5.74 20.39 -3.62
CA ARG A 142 6.28 21.76 -3.72
C ARG A 142 5.15 22.75 -3.96
N ASN A 143 5.18 23.88 -3.25
CA ASN A 143 4.29 25.02 -3.49
C ASN A 143 5.04 26.34 -3.24
N HIS A 144 4.54 27.45 -3.78
CA HIS A 144 4.96 28.79 -3.38
C HIS A 144 3.94 29.36 -2.42
N VAL A 145 4.33 29.50 -1.16
CA VAL A 145 3.49 30.20 -0.18
C VAL A 145 3.93 31.66 -0.19
N ALA A 146 3.01 32.54 -0.61
CA ALA A 146 3.30 33.93 -0.95
C ALA A 146 4.40 34.05 -2.03
N LYS A 147 5.66 34.25 -1.63
CA LYS A 147 6.82 34.37 -2.54
C LYS A 147 7.94 33.37 -2.25
N VAL A 148 7.75 32.50 -1.25
CA VAL A 148 8.78 31.55 -0.80
C VAL A 148 8.42 30.14 -1.26
N PRO A 149 9.33 29.42 -1.93
CA PRO A 149 9.11 28.03 -2.27
C PRO A 149 9.25 27.13 -1.05
N VAL A 150 8.21 26.34 -0.76
CA VAL A 150 8.18 25.38 0.34
C VAL A 150 8.07 23.97 -0.24
N GLU A 151 8.90 23.06 0.24
CA GLU A 151 8.86 21.64 -0.10
C GLU A 151 8.63 20.80 1.16
N MET A 152 7.68 19.86 1.10
CA MET A 152 7.36 19.01 2.24
C MET A 152 7.21 17.54 1.86
N TRP A 153 7.76 16.67 2.72
CA TRP A 153 7.55 15.24 2.65
C TRP A 153 6.32 14.84 3.46
N TYR A 154 5.38 14.14 2.82
CA TYR A 154 4.26 13.51 3.50
C TYR A 154 4.35 11.99 3.42
N LYS A 155 4.21 11.33 4.57
CA LYS A 155 4.06 9.88 4.66
C LYS A 155 2.61 9.52 4.41
N ILE A 156 2.32 8.75 3.36
CA ILE A 156 0.94 8.50 2.93
C ILE A 156 0.15 7.64 3.92
N TYR A 157 0.82 6.74 4.65
CA TYR A 157 0.17 5.87 5.64
C TYR A 157 0.18 6.47 7.05
N SER A 158 0.63 7.72 7.22
CA SER A 158 0.56 8.37 8.52
C SER A 158 -0.90 8.63 8.90
N PRO A 159 -1.32 8.32 10.13
CA PRO A 159 -2.68 8.61 10.60
C PRO A 159 -2.96 10.12 10.72
N ASN A 160 -1.92 10.96 10.68
CA ASN A 160 -2.05 12.41 10.66
C ASN A 160 -2.53 12.93 9.30
N VAL A 161 -2.38 12.15 8.22
CA VAL A 161 -2.92 12.47 6.91
C VAL A 161 -4.33 11.90 6.82
N LEU A 162 -5.33 12.76 6.74
CA LEU A 162 -6.72 12.33 6.58
C LEU A 162 -6.94 11.79 5.17
N GLY A 163 -6.71 12.64 4.17
CA GLY A 163 -7.01 12.36 2.78
C GLY A 163 -6.02 13.01 1.83
N ILE A 164 -5.87 12.40 0.66
CA ILE A 164 -5.03 12.91 -0.43
C ILE A 164 -5.93 12.97 -1.66
N GLU A 165 -6.09 14.15 -2.21
CA GLU A 165 -6.98 14.42 -3.33
C GLU A 165 -6.19 14.96 -4.52
N ILE A 166 -6.46 14.46 -5.71
CA ILE A 166 -5.87 14.99 -6.95
C ILE A 166 -6.70 16.20 -7.36
N VAL A 167 -6.10 17.38 -7.29
CA VAL A 167 -6.75 18.66 -7.65
C VAL A 167 -6.66 18.87 -9.16
N TRP A 168 -5.46 18.68 -9.70
CA TRP A 168 -5.18 18.88 -11.12
C TRP A 168 -4.27 17.77 -11.63
N ARG A 169 -4.64 17.20 -12.78
CA ARG A 169 -3.84 16.19 -13.47
C ARG A 169 -3.04 16.84 -14.58
N ARG A 170 -1.79 16.39 -14.72
CA ARG A 170 -0.96 16.84 -15.83
C ARG A 170 -1.50 16.26 -17.15
N PRO A 171 -1.71 17.07 -18.20
CA PRO A 171 -2.30 16.60 -19.46
C PRO A 171 -1.39 15.57 -20.15
N LYS A 172 -0.07 15.76 -20.07
CA LYS A 172 0.93 14.83 -20.57
C LYS A 172 1.72 14.24 -19.42
N ARG A 173 1.90 12.91 -19.40
CA ARG A 173 2.73 12.24 -18.40
C ARG A 173 4.17 12.79 -18.42
N ALA A 174 4.75 13.00 -17.25
CA ALA A 174 6.16 13.37 -17.15
C ALA A 174 7.07 12.24 -17.63
N ARG A 175 8.13 12.58 -18.38
CA ARG A 175 9.11 11.61 -18.87
C ARG A 175 10.03 11.08 -17.76
N ARG A 176 10.29 11.91 -16.74
CA ARG A 176 11.17 11.58 -15.62
C ARG A 176 10.37 11.11 -14.41
N ALA A 177 10.93 10.20 -13.62
CA ALA A 177 10.30 9.72 -12.38
C ALA A 177 10.35 10.73 -11.23
N ARG A 178 11.33 11.64 -11.25
CA ARG A 178 11.51 12.73 -10.27
C ARG A 178 11.65 14.06 -11.00
N LEU A 179 10.89 15.07 -10.59
CA LEU A 179 10.85 16.38 -11.23
C LEU A 179 11.62 17.44 -10.43
N THR A 180 12.81 17.09 -9.93
CA THR A 180 13.67 18.01 -9.16
C THR A 180 14.09 19.25 -9.94
N TYR A 181 14.03 19.22 -11.27
CA TYR A 181 14.30 20.37 -12.13
C TYR A 181 13.27 21.51 -11.99
N MET A 182 12.09 21.24 -11.41
CA MET A 182 11.06 22.26 -11.13
C MET A 182 11.51 23.29 -10.07
N ARG A 183 12.62 23.04 -9.37
CA ARG A 183 13.23 24.02 -8.47
C ARG A 183 13.85 25.20 -9.21
N LYS A 184 14.11 25.06 -10.52
CA LYS A 184 14.65 26.14 -11.36
C LYS A 184 13.48 27.01 -11.82
N PRO A 185 13.61 28.36 -11.78
CA PRO A 185 12.51 29.28 -12.07
C PRO A 185 11.88 29.07 -13.45
N LYS A 186 12.68 28.67 -14.45
CA LYS A 186 12.20 28.36 -15.82
C LYS A 186 11.12 27.26 -15.88
N HIS A 187 11.14 26.30 -14.96
CA HIS A 187 10.24 25.14 -14.98
C HIS A 187 9.31 25.09 -13.76
N ASP A 188 9.35 26.13 -12.93
CA ASP A 188 8.54 26.19 -11.73
C ASP A 188 7.09 26.47 -12.09
N MET A 189 6.16 25.86 -11.36
CA MET A 189 4.74 26.18 -11.51
C MET A 189 4.34 27.40 -10.68
N GLY A 190 5.14 27.77 -9.67
CA GLY A 190 4.83 28.89 -8.78
C GLY A 190 3.68 28.55 -7.81
N ASN A 191 2.78 29.51 -7.60
CA ASN A 191 1.66 29.34 -6.66
C ASN A 191 0.53 28.49 -7.27
N VAL A 192 0.09 27.48 -6.52
CA VAL A 192 -0.87 26.45 -6.95
C VAL A 192 -2.28 26.70 -6.40
N ASP A 193 -2.47 27.70 -5.53
CA ASP A 193 -3.74 27.95 -4.82
C ASP A 193 -4.93 28.19 -5.77
N HIS A 194 -4.71 28.87 -6.91
CA HIS A 194 -5.74 29.11 -7.91
C HIS A 194 -6.35 27.81 -8.48
N LEU A 195 -5.55 26.74 -8.62
CA LEU A 195 -6.05 25.43 -9.06
C LEU A 195 -6.91 24.77 -7.98
N VAL A 196 -6.50 24.94 -6.71
CA VAL A 196 -7.24 24.43 -5.55
C VAL A 196 -8.59 25.13 -5.45
N GLU A 197 -8.62 26.45 -5.59
CA GLU A 197 -9.86 27.23 -5.59
C GLU A 197 -10.80 26.85 -6.73
N ALA A 198 -10.28 26.72 -7.95
CA ALA A 198 -11.08 26.29 -9.11
C ALA A 198 -11.70 24.91 -8.90
N TRP A 199 -10.94 23.99 -8.31
CA TRP A 199 -11.41 22.66 -7.99
C TRP A 199 -12.42 22.63 -6.83
N ARG A 200 -12.19 23.41 -5.76
CA ARG A 200 -13.14 23.60 -4.65
C ARG A 200 -14.46 24.19 -5.17
N ARG A 201 -14.39 25.20 -6.05
CA ARG A 201 -15.57 25.80 -6.71
C ARG A 201 -16.35 24.75 -7.50
N THR A 202 -15.65 23.98 -8.33
CA THR A 202 -16.25 22.92 -9.15
C THR A 202 -16.96 21.88 -8.28
N ARG A 203 -16.31 21.40 -7.21
CA ARG A 203 -16.89 20.44 -6.26
C ARG A 203 -18.09 20.98 -5.50
N ASN A 204 -18.03 22.24 -5.07
CA ASN A 204 -19.10 22.87 -4.30
C ASN A 204 -20.37 23.05 -5.13
N VAL A 205 -20.26 23.38 -6.42
CA VAL A 205 -21.41 23.50 -7.36
C VAL A 205 -22.20 22.19 -7.44
N PHE A 206 -21.52 21.04 -7.53
CA PHE A 206 -22.20 19.75 -7.57
C PHE A 206 -22.89 19.41 -6.23
N THR A 207 -22.30 19.85 -5.13
CA THR A 207 -22.82 19.59 -3.79
C THR A 207 -24.03 20.47 -3.48
N SER A 208 -23.98 21.76 -3.81
CA SER A 208 -25.09 22.70 -3.59
C SER A 208 -26.30 22.35 -4.45
N LYS A 209 -26.12 21.92 -5.72
CA LYS A 209 -27.22 21.44 -6.57
C LYS A 209 -27.97 20.28 -5.95
N ARG A 210 -27.25 19.24 -5.49
CA ARG A 210 -27.87 18.08 -4.83
C ARG A 210 -28.55 18.44 -3.50
N LYS A 211 -27.97 19.37 -2.73
CA LYS A 211 -28.55 19.84 -1.48
C LYS A 211 -29.83 20.65 -1.73
N GLY A 212 -29.81 21.54 -2.72
CA GLY A 212 -30.96 22.34 -3.14
C GLY A 212 -32.12 21.48 -3.67
N GLU A 213 -31.81 20.47 -4.49
CA GLU A 213 -32.81 19.52 -5.00
C GLU A 213 -33.43 18.67 -3.87
N ARG A 214 -32.61 18.17 -2.93
CA ARG A 214 -33.12 17.48 -1.74
C ARG A 214 -33.96 18.38 -0.84
N ALA A 215 -33.55 19.63 -0.65
CA ALA A 215 -34.31 20.61 0.13
C ALA A 215 -35.66 20.93 -0.53
N ARG A 216 -35.68 21.16 -1.85
CA ARG A 216 -36.91 21.36 -2.62
C ARG A 216 -37.83 20.14 -2.55
N ARG A 217 -37.29 18.93 -2.70
CA ARG A 217 -38.07 17.69 -2.58
C ARG A 217 -38.64 17.48 -1.17
N ARG A 218 -37.93 17.90 -0.12
CA ARG A 218 -38.46 17.89 1.26
C ARG A 218 -39.55 18.93 1.46
N ALA A 219 -39.38 20.15 0.94
CA ALA A 219 -40.40 21.20 1.02
C ALA A 219 -41.71 20.79 0.33
N LEU A 220 -41.61 20.16 -0.86
CA LEU A 220 -42.77 19.63 -1.59
C LEU A 220 -43.46 18.45 -0.91
N ARG A 221 -42.82 17.77 0.05
CA ARG A 221 -43.38 16.62 0.78
C ARG A 221 -43.92 17.00 2.17
N GLY A 222 -43.79 18.26 2.58
CA GLY A 222 -44.24 18.77 3.88
C GLY A 222 -45.47 19.68 3.77
N GLY A 223 -46.17 19.68 2.64
CA GLY A 223 -47.33 20.55 2.36
C GLY A 223 -48.71 19.90 2.58
N ASP A 224 -48.78 18.64 3.00
CA ASP A 224 -50.03 17.89 3.13
C ASP A 224 -50.31 17.66 4.62
N GLY A 225 -50.80 18.69 5.31
CA GLY A 225 -51.03 18.62 6.75
C GLY A 225 -51.73 19.86 7.31
N GLU A 226 -52.81 20.30 6.65
CA GLU A 226 -53.75 21.27 7.24
C GLU A 226 -54.85 20.48 7.96
N GLY A 227 -55.06 20.80 9.25
CA GLY A 227 -56.30 20.46 9.97
C GLY A 227 -56.15 19.53 11.17
N LEU A 228 -55.95 20.12 12.36
CA LEU A 228 -56.83 19.91 13.52
C LEU A 228 -56.51 20.95 14.60
N MET A 229 -57.27 22.04 14.53
CA MET A 229 -57.57 22.90 15.66
C MET A 229 -58.40 22.06 16.64
N GLY A 230 -57.90 21.90 17.86
CA GLY A 230 -58.56 21.17 18.93
C GLY A 230 -58.03 21.62 20.28
N CYS A 231 -58.84 22.43 20.96
CA CYS A 231 -58.69 22.90 22.33
C CYS A 231 -58.21 21.79 23.28
N ARG A 232 -57.30 22.10 24.23
CA ARG A 232 -57.58 21.96 25.69
C ARG A 232 -56.41 22.38 26.58
N ASP A 233 -56.74 23.26 27.52
CA ASP A 233 -56.35 23.37 28.93
C ASP A 233 -54.87 23.32 29.36
N GLU A 234 -54.48 24.45 29.96
CA GLU A 234 -53.57 24.53 31.08
C GLU A 234 -53.88 23.44 32.13
N LEU A 235 -52.84 22.74 32.57
CA LEU A 235 -52.68 22.26 33.95
C LEU A 235 -51.21 21.82 34.09
N GLY A 236 -50.50 22.47 35.01
CA GLY A 236 -49.20 21.99 35.43
C GLY A 236 -49.32 20.67 36.18
N ASP A 237 -48.30 19.83 36.10
CA ASP A 237 -47.95 19.03 37.27
C ASP A 237 -46.47 18.62 37.25
N THR A 238 -45.91 18.70 38.44
CA THR A 238 -44.57 18.37 38.87
C THR A 238 -44.39 16.87 39.06
N GLY A 239 -43.18 16.37 38.77
CA GLY A 239 -42.57 15.25 39.51
C GLY A 239 -43.06 13.85 39.18
N GLY A 240 -42.11 12.91 39.09
CA GLY A 240 -42.44 11.49 39.10
C GLY A 240 -41.43 10.61 38.38
N GLU A 241 -40.30 10.35 39.05
CA GLU A 241 -39.50 9.16 38.81
C GLU A 241 -40.41 7.92 38.78
N ARG A 242 -40.18 7.04 37.80
CA ARG A 242 -40.42 5.60 37.95
C ARG A 242 -39.72 4.85 36.82
N GLY A 243 -38.73 4.06 37.21
CA GLY A 243 -38.06 3.12 36.32
C GLY A 243 -39.03 2.10 35.74
N ARG A 244 -38.69 1.60 34.55
CA ARG A 244 -39.19 0.33 34.06
C ARG A 244 -38.07 -0.42 33.36
N GLY A 245 -37.80 -1.59 33.93
CA GLY A 245 -36.89 -2.59 33.39
C GLY A 245 -37.35 -3.05 32.02
N TRP A 246 -36.37 -3.34 31.19
CA TRP A 246 -36.57 -4.00 29.91
C TRP A 246 -36.67 -5.50 30.16
N SER A 247 -37.90 -6.01 30.12
CA SER A 247 -38.19 -7.43 30.03
C SER A 247 -37.98 -7.90 28.59
N GLU A 248 -37.23 -8.99 28.47
CA GLU A 248 -37.20 -9.89 27.32
C GLU A 248 -38.61 -10.22 26.82
N GLN A 249 -38.80 -10.11 25.51
CA GLN A 249 -39.75 -10.90 24.74
C GLN A 249 -39.17 -11.05 23.34
N GLY A 250 -38.73 -12.27 23.04
CA GLY A 250 -38.34 -12.67 21.71
C GLY A 250 -39.53 -12.63 20.76
N ASN A 251 -39.27 -12.31 19.50
CA ASN A 251 -40.02 -12.83 18.37
C ASN A 251 -39.11 -12.84 17.14
N GLY A 252 -39.03 -14.03 16.55
CA GLY A 252 -38.18 -14.34 15.41
C GLY A 252 -38.61 -13.58 14.17
N ILE A 253 -37.61 -13.14 13.41
CA ILE A 253 -37.80 -12.74 12.02
C ILE A 253 -36.75 -13.49 11.20
N THR A 254 -37.28 -14.39 10.39
CA THR A 254 -36.66 -15.24 9.38
C THR A 254 -35.82 -14.42 8.40
N PHE A 255 -34.52 -14.70 8.33
CA PHE A 255 -33.65 -14.18 7.27
C PHE A 255 -33.77 -15.06 6.02
N PRO A 256 -34.00 -14.50 4.82
CA PRO A 256 -33.91 -15.27 3.59
C PRO A 256 -32.44 -15.59 3.27
N LEU A 257 -32.15 -16.88 3.25
CA LEU A 257 -30.93 -17.49 2.74
C LEU A 257 -30.81 -17.15 1.24
N ILE A 258 -29.87 -16.29 0.87
CA ILE A 258 -29.46 -16.14 -0.53
C ILE A 258 -28.50 -17.29 -0.83
N LEU A 259 -29.05 -18.26 -1.54
CA LEU A 259 -28.37 -19.39 -2.15
C LEU A 259 -27.46 -18.87 -3.27
N VAL A 260 -26.14 -18.92 -3.09
CA VAL A 260 -25.19 -18.78 -4.21
C VAL A 260 -24.83 -20.19 -4.65
N GLU A 261 -25.47 -20.60 -5.74
CA GLU A 261 -25.17 -21.85 -6.44
C GLU A 261 -23.71 -21.88 -6.90
N ARG A 262 -23.06 -22.97 -6.50
CA ARG A 262 -21.82 -23.49 -7.04
C ARG A 262 -22.16 -24.13 -8.38
N SER A 263 -21.59 -23.63 -9.48
CA SER A 263 -21.49 -24.40 -10.72
C SER A 263 -20.05 -24.87 -10.89
N ASP A 264 -19.89 -26.18 -10.79
CA ASP A 264 -18.68 -26.92 -11.04
C ASP A 264 -18.25 -26.90 -12.51
N GLY A 265 -16.95 -27.11 -12.73
CA GLY A 265 -16.45 -27.96 -13.80
C GLY A 265 -16.46 -27.39 -15.22
N PHE A 266 -15.38 -26.71 -15.60
CA PHE A 266 -14.90 -26.78 -16.98
C PHE A 266 -13.50 -27.38 -17.02
N THR A 267 -13.48 -28.57 -17.59
CA THR A 267 -12.35 -29.47 -17.77
C THR A 267 -11.35 -28.93 -18.79
N CYS A 268 -10.09 -29.24 -18.51
CA CYS A 268 -8.94 -29.12 -19.37
C CYS A 268 -9.09 -29.99 -20.62
N THR A 269 -9.02 -29.38 -21.80
CA THR A 269 -8.61 -30.06 -23.05
C THR A 269 -7.71 -29.12 -23.85
N LYS A 270 -6.39 -29.32 -23.73
CA LYS A 270 -5.45 -29.14 -24.85
C LYS A 270 -5.61 -30.38 -25.75
N PRO A 271 -5.48 -30.30 -27.08
CA PRO A 271 -4.14 -30.36 -27.66
C PRO A 271 -4.01 -29.72 -29.04
N TYR A 272 -3.14 -28.72 -29.25
CA TYR A 272 -2.47 -28.57 -30.55
C TYR A 272 -1.05 -28.05 -30.33
N ALA A 273 -0.11 -28.98 -30.42
CA ALA A 273 1.28 -28.70 -30.73
C ALA A 273 1.38 -28.51 -32.25
N PHE A 274 1.97 -27.41 -32.70
CA PHE A 274 2.73 -27.44 -33.94
C PHE A 274 3.94 -26.52 -33.83
N SER A 275 5.09 -27.18 -33.96
CA SER A 275 6.43 -26.66 -34.10
C SER A 275 6.61 -25.78 -35.34
N ARG A 276 7.50 -24.78 -35.24
CA ARG A 276 8.72 -24.58 -36.07
C ARG A 276 9.26 -23.17 -35.81
N CYS A 277 10.46 -23.06 -35.25
CA CYS A 277 11.72 -22.87 -36.00
C CYS A 277 11.77 -21.52 -36.71
N VAL A 278 12.54 -20.59 -36.13
CA VAL A 278 13.28 -19.53 -36.83
C VAL A 278 14.15 -20.22 -37.92
N PRO A 279 14.40 -19.61 -39.09
CA PRO A 279 15.54 -18.66 -39.19
C PRO A 279 15.38 -17.55 -40.27
N TYR A 280 16.38 -16.65 -40.28
CA TYR A 280 16.90 -15.87 -41.43
C TYR A 280 16.09 -14.62 -41.87
N GLU A 281 16.59 -13.40 -41.67
CA GLU A 281 17.69 -12.69 -42.39
C GLU A 281 17.16 -11.97 -43.63
N TYR A 282 17.08 -10.64 -43.56
CA TYR A 282 17.33 -9.77 -44.71
C TYR A 282 17.94 -8.45 -44.25
N SER A 283 19.20 -8.33 -44.60
CA SER A 283 20.06 -7.15 -44.74
C SER A 283 19.47 -6.18 -45.79
N LEU A 284 19.55 -4.85 -45.63
CA LEU A 284 20.60 -3.92 -46.09
C LEU A 284 19.98 -2.48 -46.08
N PRO A 285 20.72 -1.38 -46.37
CA PRO A 285 22.03 -0.99 -45.87
C PRO A 285 22.03 0.44 -45.28
N ARG A 286 23.07 0.76 -44.51
CA ARG A 286 23.39 2.12 -44.06
C ARG A 286 24.24 2.84 -45.12
N PRO A 287 24.05 4.15 -45.37
CA PRO A 287 25.05 4.93 -46.09
C PRO A 287 26.21 5.30 -45.15
N ILE A 288 27.41 4.95 -45.62
CA ILE A 288 28.71 5.40 -45.12
C ILE A 288 29.07 6.65 -45.93
N THR A 289 29.33 7.76 -45.26
CA THR A 289 30.21 8.81 -45.79
C THR A 289 31.10 9.30 -44.65
N SER A 290 32.40 9.04 -44.83
CA SER A 290 33.57 9.78 -44.34
C SER A 290 33.26 11.25 -44.02
N GLY A 291 33.71 11.87 -42.93
CA GLY A 291 35.03 11.75 -42.31
C GLY A 291 35.94 12.83 -42.90
N LEU A 292 35.93 14.03 -42.31
CA LEU A 292 37.07 14.96 -42.25
C LEU A 292 36.85 15.90 -41.04
N ASP A 293 37.81 15.85 -40.14
CA ASP A 293 38.10 16.82 -39.10
C ASP A 293 38.46 18.17 -39.72
N GLU A 294 38.06 19.31 -39.12
CA GLU A 294 38.97 20.46 -38.92
C GLU A 294 38.33 21.59 -38.08
N CYS A 295 39.03 21.93 -36.99
CA CYS A 295 39.28 23.25 -36.39
C CYS A 295 38.19 24.18 -35.80
N ASP A 296 38.42 24.44 -34.51
CA ASP A 296 38.17 25.68 -33.74
C ASP A 296 38.69 26.97 -34.40
N LEU A 297 38.27 28.12 -33.83
CA LEU A 297 38.76 29.52 -34.00
C LEU A 297 38.26 30.23 -35.28
N GLU A 298 37.69 31.45 -35.33
CA GLU A 298 37.87 32.73 -34.60
C GLU A 298 36.52 33.52 -34.61
N ARG A 299 36.11 34.25 -33.57
CA ARG A 299 36.49 35.63 -33.18
C ARG A 299 36.14 36.71 -34.24
N SER A 300 35.34 37.70 -33.79
CA SER A 300 35.20 39.08 -34.32
C SER A 300 34.65 39.21 -35.75
N SER A 301 33.52 39.87 -36.02
CA SER A 301 33.37 41.34 -36.06
C SER A 301 32.03 41.62 -36.76
N SER A 302 31.08 42.36 -36.17
CA SER A 302 30.80 43.77 -36.49
C SER A 302 31.06 44.17 -37.96
N ILE A 303 30.01 44.20 -38.80
CA ILE A 303 29.79 45.10 -39.95
C ILE A 303 28.27 45.06 -40.24
N LEU A 304 27.50 46.10 -39.92
CA LEU A 304 27.13 47.20 -40.83
C LEU A 304 26.38 46.72 -42.09
N ILE A 305 25.05 46.68 -42.00
CA ILE A 305 24.18 46.90 -43.16
C ILE A 305 23.34 48.12 -42.82
N GLY A 306 23.78 49.25 -43.34
CA GLY A 306 23.04 50.49 -43.36
C GLY A 306 22.15 50.59 -44.60
N LEU A 307 21.20 51.51 -44.47
CA LEU A 307 20.55 52.29 -45.52
C LEU A 307 19.85 51.53 -46.65
N PHE A 308 18.52 51.47 -46.54
CA PHE A 308 17.67 51.86 -47.67
C PHE A 308 16.93 53.14 -47.27
N ALA A 309 17.20 54.18 -48.04
CA ALA A 309 16.61 55.50 -47.95
C ALA A 309 15.43 55.63 -48.93
N LEU A 310 14.48 56.48 -48.53
CA LEU A 310 13.64 57.40 -49.33
C LEU A 310 12.76 56.81 -50.44
N ASP A 311 11.44 56.91 -50.27
CA ASP A 311 10.63 57.95 -50.94
C ASP A 311 9.18 57.96 -50.41
N LEU A 312 8.63 59.19 -50.25
CA LEU A 312 7.31 59.65 -49.77
C LEU A 312 7.06 59.78 -48.26
#